data_AF-A0A357ZDD7-F1
#
_entry.id   AF-A0A357ZDD7-F1
#
_cell.length_a   1.000
_cell.length_b   1.000
_cell.length_c   1.000
_cell.angle_alpha   90.00
_cell.angle_beta   90.00
_cell.angle_gamma   90.00
#
_symmetry.space_group_name_H-M   'P 1'
#
loop_
_entity.id
_entity.type
_entity.pdbx_description
1 polymer ?
#
loop_
_entity_poly.entity_id
_entity_poly.type
_entity_poly.pdbx_seq_one_letter_code
_entity_poly.pdbx_strand_id
1 'polypeptide(L)' 'KNARDIVEIGAADMIADSELDDPVFMEKLLRLLTDGTYRERMLQAILSSGRSRARQELAQRIIALVEGRSPK' A
#
# COMPACT_ATOMS: atom_id res chain seq x y z
N LYS A 1 0.16 11.80 -11.28
CA LYS A 1 1.57 11.48 -10.91
C LYS A 1 1.66 10.38 -9.84
N ASN A 2 0.73 10.31 -8.88
CA ASN A 2 0.87 9.41 -7.72
C ASN A 2 0.77 7.90 -7.99
N ALA A 3 -0.10 7.42 -8.88
CA ALA A 3 -0.34 5.97 -9.02
C ALA A 3 0.83 5.23 -9.68
N ARG A 4 1.37 5.77 -10.78
CA ARG A 4 2.51 5.17 -11.49
C ARG A 4 3.75 5.03 -10.61
N ASP A 5 4.07 6.07 -9.84
CA ASP A 5 5.20 6.04 -8.91
C ASP A 5 5.09 4.94 -7.84
N ILE A 6 3.88 4.58 -7.41
CA ILE A 6 3.63 3.53 -6.40
C ILE A 6 3.72 2.14 -7.04
N VAL A 7 3.33 2.05 -8.31
CA VAL A 7 3.45 0.82 -9.11
C VAL A 7 4.92 0.54 -9.45
N GLU A 8 5.69 1.57 -9.81
CA GLU A 8 7.11 1.47 -10.13
C GLU A 8 7.96 0.93 -8.98
N ILE A 9 7.60 1.25 -7.74
CA ILE A 9 8.26 0.71 -6.54
C ILE A 9 7.73 -0.68 -6.13
N GLY A 10 6.73 -1.21 -6.84
CA GLY A 10 6.12 -2.52 -6.53
C GLY A 10 5.12 -2.50 -5.37
N ALA A 11 4.64 -1.33 -4.98
CA ALA A 11 3.68 -1.17 -3.88
C ALA A 11 2.21 -1.23 -4.32
N ALA A 12 1.95 -1.31 -5.62
CA ALA A 12 0.62 -1.47 -6.19
C ALA A 12 0.71 -2.11 -7.58
N ASP A 13 -0.39 -2.73 -8.01
CA ASP A 13 -0.61 -3.11 -9.39
C ASP A 13 -1.47 -2.04 -10.09
N MET A 14 -1.18 -1.78 -11.36
CA MET A 14 -2.02 -0.94 -12.22
C MET A 14 -2.80 -1.83 -13.16
N ILE A 15 -4.08 -1.53 -13.32
CA ILE A 15 -4.99 -2.20 -14.26
C ILE A 15 -5.55 -1.11 -15.16
N ALA A 16 -5.52 -1.33 -16.47
CA ALA A 16 -6.11 -0.38 -17.41
C ALA A 16 -7.63 -0.43 -17.34
N ASP A 17 -8.30 0.68 -17.64
CA ASP A 17 -9.77 0.73 -17.60
C ASP A 17 -10.42 -0.33 -18.50
N SER A 18 -9.79 -0.64 -19.64
CA SER A 18 -10.25 -1.69 -20.56
C SER A 18 -10.17 -3.10 -19.97
N GLU A 19 -9.38 -3.30 -18.93
CA GLU A 19 -9.14 -4.61 -18.30
C GLU A 19 -10.01 -4.82 -17.05
N LEU A 20 -10.88 -3.87 -16.70
CA LEU A 20 -11.73 -3.97 -15.50
C LEU A 20 -12.75 -5.10 -15.59
N ASP A 21 -13.26 -5.36 -16.79
CA ASP A 21 -14.19 -6.46 -17.06
C ASP A 21 -13.46 -7.78 -17.40
N ASP A 22 -12.13 -7.74 -17.50
CA ASP A 22 -11.32 -8.91 -17.84
C ASP A 22 -11.06 -9.77 -16.58
N PRO A 23 -10.91 -11.10 -16.74
CA PRO A 23 -10.59 -12.00 -15.64
C PRO A 23 -9.33 -11.61 -14.84
N VAL A 24 -8.39 -10.93 -15.49
CA VAL A 24 -7.14 -10.46 -14.87
C VAL A 24 -7.40 -9.54 -13.67
N PHE A 25 -8.46 -8.72 -13.72
CA PHE A 25 -8.85 -7.86 -12.60
C PHE A 25 -9.25 -8.70 -11.39
N MET A 26 -10.15 -9.65 -11.60
CA MET A 26 -10.65 -10.52 -10.54
C MET A 26 -9.54 -11.38 -9.92
N GLU A 27 -8.62 -11.89 -10.74
CA GLU A 27 -7.46 -12.66 -10.27
C GLU A 27 -6.54 -11.81 -9.36
N LYS A 28 -6.22 -10.58 -9.79
CA LYS A 28 -5.38 -9.66 -8.99
C LYS A 28 -6.07 -9.26 -7.69
N LEU A 29 -7.37 -8.99 -7.73
CA LEU A 29 -8.16 -8.66 -6.54
C LEU A 29 -8.22 -9.84 -5.56
N LEU A 30 -8.52 -11.05 -6.05
CA LEU A 30 -8.56 -12.26 -5.22
C LEU A 30 -7.19 -12.54 -4.60
N ARG A 31 -6.11 -12.39 -5.36
CA ARG A 31 -4.75 -12.53 -4.84
C ARG A 31 -4.45 -11.50 -3.75
N LEU A 32 -4.83 -10.24 -3.95
CA LEU A 32 -4.66 -9.20 -2.93
C LEU A 32 -5.38 -9.55 -1.62
N LEU A 33 -6.56 -10.17 -1.68
CA LEU A 33 -7.35 -10.55 -0.51
C LEU A 33 -6.85 -11.84 0.17
N THR A 34 -6.32 -12.79 -0.59
CA THR A 34 -6.01 -14.14 -0.10
C THR A 34 -4.52 -14.41 0.13
N ASP A 35 -3.62 -13.71 -0.56
CA ASP A 35 -2.17 -13.91 -0.47
C ASP A 35 -1.54 -12.86 0.48
N GLY A 36 -1.29 -13.27 1.72
CA GLY A 36 -0.66 -12.43 2.74
C GLY A 36 0.77 -12.01 2.38
N THR A 37 1.55 -12.92 1.80
CA THR A 37 2.93 -12.64 1.38
C THR A 37 2.98 -11.59 0.27
N TYR A 38 2.01 -11.62 -0.66
CA TYR A 38 1.89 -10.61 -1.69
C TYR A 38 1.62 -9.22 -1.11
N ARG A 39 0.71 -9.11 -0.12
CA ARG A 39 0.48 -7.84 0.60
C ARG A 39 1.70 -7.36 1.36
N GLU A 40 2.42 -8.26 2.02
CA GLU A 40 3.65 -7.92 2.75
C GLU A 40 4.73 -7.36 1.82
N ARG A 41 4.89 -7.93 0.63
CA ARG A 41 5.83 -7.39 -0.37
C ARG A 41 5.46 -5.98 -0.81
N MET A 42 4.18 -5.72 -1.09
CA MET A 42 3.70 -4.37 -1.41
C MET A 42 3.92 -3.39 -0.26
N LEU A 43 3.69 -3.84 0.98
CA LEU A 43 3.94 -3.04 2.18
C LEU A 43 5.44 -2.72 2.33
N GLN A 44 6.32 -3.69 2.14
CA GLN A 44 7.77 -3.46 2.22
C GLN A 44 8.26 -2.54 1.10
N ALA A 45 7.70 -2.65 -0.10
CA ALA A 45 7.96 -1.74 -1.22
C ALA A 45 7.61 -0.28 -0.87
N ILE A 46 6.44 -0.03 -0.28
CA ILE A 46 6.08 1.34 0.09
C ILE A 46 6.94 1.88 1.24
N LEU A 47 7.28 1.04 2.22
CA LEU A 47 8.11 1.43 3.37
C LEU A 47 9.56 1.73 2.95
N SER A 48 10.11 0.96 2.01
CA SER A 48 11.46 1.15 1.47
C SER A 48 11.59 2.30 0.48
N SER A 49 10.48 2.77 -0.12
CA SER A 49 10.47 3.89 -1.05
C SER A 49 10.86 5.24 -0.45
N GLY A 50 11.02 5.33 0.88
CA GLY A 50 11.47 6.55 1.57
C GLY A 50 10.53 7.75 1.39
N ARG A 51 9.30 7.54 0.86
CA ARG A 51 8.32 8.61 0.62
C ARG A 51 7.67 9.09 1.91
N SER A 52 8.48 9.87 2.61
CA SER A 52 8.23 10.74 3.76
C SER A 52 8.07 10.02 5.09
N ARG A 53 9.16 10.05 5.87
CA ARG A 53 9.15 9.92 7.33
C ARG A 53 7.98 10.67 7.97
N ALA A 54 7.53 11.80 7.41
CA ALA A 54 6.40 12.56 7.93
C ALA A 54 5.05 11.83 7.87
N ARG A 55 4.82 10.92 6.91
CA ARG A 55 3.58 10.10 6.87
C ARG A 55 3.64 8.93 7.86
N GLN A 56 4.82 8.33 8.03
CA GLN A 56 5.06 7.34 9.08
C GLN A 56 4.95 7.95 10.47
N GLU A 57 5.54 9.13 10.70
CA GLU A 57 5.40 9.90 11.94
C GLU A 57 3.96 10.34 12.19
N LEU A 58 3.21 10.75 11.15
CA LEU A 58 1.81 11.09 11.29
C LEU A 58 0.96 9.86 11.67
N ALA A 59 1.17 8.73 11.01
CA ALA A 59 0.47 7.48 11.35
C ALA A 59 0.79 7.03 12.79
N GLN A 60 2.06 7.11 13.20
CA GLN A 60 2.49 6.81 14.58
C GLN A 60 1.86 7.76 15.59
N ARG A 61 1.77 9.07 15.30
CA ARG A 61 1.11 10.05 16.18
C ARG A 61 -0.39 9.83 16.32
N ILE A 62 -1.08 9.45 15.23
CA ILE A 62 -2.51 9.13 15.27
C ILE A 62 -2.75 7.88 16.11
N ILE A 63 -1.94 6.84 15.94
CA ILE A 63 -2.03 5.62 16.75
C ILE A 63 -1.78 5.93 18.24
N ALA A 64 -0.74 6.71 18.55
CA ALA A 64 -0.43 7.11 19.92
C ALA A 64 -1.58 7.91 20.58
N LEU A 65 -2.24 8.80 19.81
CA LEU A 65 -3.41 9.57 20.26
C LEU A 65 -4.62 8.66 20.57
N VAL A 66 -4.91 7.70 19.69
CA VAL A 66 -6.02 6.75 19.84
C VAL A 66 -5.80 5.80 21.01
N GLU A 67 -4.55 5.40 21.26
CA GLU A 67 -4.17 4.52 22.37
C GLU A 67 -3.97 5.25 23.71
N GLY A 68 -4.12 6.58 23.76
CA GLY A 68 -3.90 7.38 24.97
C GLY A 68 -2.43 7.42 25.44
N ARG A 69 -1.49 7.03 24.57
CA ARG A 69 -0.05 7.09 24.87
C ARG A 69 0.51 8.42 24.37
N SER A 70 0.91 9.28 25.29
CA SER A 70 1.69 10.47 24.92
C SER A 70 3.08 10.03 24.43
N PRO A 71 3.53 10.47 23.23
CA PRO A 71 4.91 10.26 22.81
C PRO A 71 5.84 11.06 23.74
N LYS A 72 6.88 10.41 24.28
CA LYS A 72 7.98 11.07 24.97
C LYS A 72 8.89 11.78 23.99
#